data_AF-A0A7W6WDH6-F1
#
_entry.id   AF-A0A7W6WDH6-F1
#
_cell.length_a   1.000
_cell.length_b   1.000
_cell.length_c   1.000
_cell.angle_alpha   90.00
_cell.angle_beta   90.00
_cell.angle_gamma   90.00
#
_symmetry.space_group_name_H-M   'P 1'
#
loop_
_entity.id
_entity.type
_entity.pdbx_description
1 polymer ?
#
loop_
_entity_poly.entity_id
_entity_poly.type
_entity_poly.pdbx_seq_one_letter_code
_entity_poly.pdbx_strand_id
1 'polypeptide(L)'
;MVDIDIKAQALSAARNRILQLQEQMTDKVLQMAAEVGKLMEIVPISDAKAFLKARCNLPTTELSTYVGFAKALKGSMGLALMSALKGWETDWEPMFRNPHAGSAHSAVLRISLSSPSLSSDFEFSGDWRSEPVTA
;
A
#
# COMPACT_ATOMS: atom_id res chain seq x y z
N MET A 1 2.06 0.21 -38.14
CA MET A 1 1.36 1.20 -37.30
C MET A 1 0.37 0.49 -36.37
N VAL A 2 -0.53 -0.36 -36.90
CA VAL A 2 -1.50 -1.17 -36.14
C VAL A 2 -0.91 -2.01 -34.99
N ASP A 3 0.26 -2.65 -35.17
CA ASP A 3 0.88 -3.45 -34.10
C ASP A 3 1.27 -2.66 -32.85
N ILE A 4 1.63 -1.39 -33.01
CA ILE A 4 2.01 -0.51 -31.89
C ILE A 4 0.75 -0.17 -31.08
N ASP A 5 -0.35 0.08 -31.77
CA ASP A 5 -1.64 0.42 -31.14
C ASP A 5 -2.22 -0.77 -30.36
N ILE A 6 -2.11 -2.01 -30.90
CA ILE A 6 -2.55 -3.23 -30.21
C ILE A 6 -1.73 -3.49 -28.94
N LYS A 7 -0.39 -3.34 -29.01
CA LYS A 7 0.48 -3.51 -27.84
C LYS A 7 0.21 -2.46 -26.77
N ALA A 8 0.08 -1.19 -27.16
CA ALA A 8 -0.24 -0.11 -26.24
C ALA A 8 -1.59 -0.33 -25.55
N GLN A 9 -2.61 -0.77 -26.29
CA GLN A 9 -3.92 -1.08 -25.73
C GLN A 9 -3.87 -2.26 -24.75
N ALA A 10 -3.14 -3.33 -25.07
CA ALA A 10 -2.98 -4.48 -24.19
C ALA A 10 -2.30 -4.11 -22.86
N LEU A 11 -1.24 -3.29 -22.92
CA LEU A 11 -0.55 -2.79 -21.73
C LEU A 11 -1.43 -1.87 -20.89
N SER A 12 -2.17 -0.96 -21.52
CA SER A 12 -3.13 -0.09 -20.82
C SER A 12 -4.23 -0.89 -20.12
N ALA A 13 -4.80 -1.88 -20.80
CA ALA A 13 -5.81 -2.77 -20.23
C ALA A 13 -5.25 -3.65 -19.10
N ALA A 14 -4.01 -4.12 -19.21
CA ALA A 14 -3.35 -4.86 -18.13
C ALA A 14 -3.11 -3.98 -16.91
N ARG A 15 -2.58 -2.76 -17.10
CA ARG A 15 -2.37 -1.78 -16.03
C ARG A 15 -3.65 -1.51 -15.25
N ASN A 16 -4.75 -1.21 -15.94
CA ASN A 16 -6.02 -0.88 -15.27
C ASN A 16 -6.54 -2.06 -14.44
N ARG A 17 -6.46 -3.30 -14.97
CA ARG A 17 -6.84 -4.50 -14.23
C ARG A 17 -5.98 -4.72 -12.99
N ILE A 18 -4.66 -4.51 -13.09
CA ILE A 18 -3.74 -4.67 -11.95
C ILE A 18 -4.05 -3.62 -10.87
N LEU A 19 -4.29 -2.37 -11.24
CA LEU A 19 -4.62 -1.32 -10.26
C LEU A 19 -5.93 -1.63 -9.53
N GLN A 20 -6.94 -2.12 -10.25
CA GLN A 20 -8.20 -2.57 -9.62
C GLN A 20 -7.97 -3.73 -8.65
N LEU A 21 -7.13 -4.70 -9.01
CA LEU A 21 -6.77 -5.80 -8.10
C LEU A 21 -6.00 -5.30 -6.87
N GLN A 22 -5.09 -4.33 -7.03
CA GLN A 22 -4.35 -3.74 -5.91
C GLN A 22 -5.27 -3.03 -4.93
N GLU A 23 -6.26 -2.28 -5.42
CA GLU A 23 -7.28 -1.63 -4.60
C GLU A 23 -8.09 -2.68 -3.83
N GLN A 24 -8.63 -3.69 -4.53
CA GLN A 24 -9.39 -4.77 -3.90
C GLN A 24 -8.57 -5.54 -2.85
N MET A 25 -7.31 -5.86 -3.14
CA MET A 25 -6.44 -6.54 -2.19
C MET A 25 -6.17 -5.68 -0.96
N THR A 26 -5.96 -4.37 -1.13
CA THR A 26 -5.75 -3.44 -0.02
C THR A 26 -6.96 -3.41 0.90
N ASP A 27 -8.17 -3.28 0.33
CA ASP A 27 -9.41 -3.30 1.10
C ASP A 27 -9.59 -4.61 1.87
N LYS A 28 -9.32 -5.74 1.21
CA LYS A 28 -9.46 -7.07 1.83
C LYS A 28 -8.44 -7.30 2.94
N VAL A 29 -7.21 -6.83 2.77
CA VAL A 29 -6.16 -6.86 3.80
C VAL A 29 -6.58 -6.05 5.03
N LEU A 30 -7.15 -4.85 4.83
CA LEU A 30 -7.64 -4.03 5.94
C LEU A 30 -8.85 -4.67 6.64
N GLN A 31 -9.77 -5.27 5.90
CA GLN A 31 -10.90 -6.03 6.46
C GLN A 31 -10.43 -7.23 7.29
N MET A 32 -9.46 -8.00 6.77
CA MET A 32 -8.86 -9.12 7.53
C MET A 32 -8.17 -8.63 8.81
N ALA A 33 -7.42 -7.52 8.73
CA ALA A 33 -6.81 -6.92 9.92
C ALA A 33 -7.85 -6.51 10.96
N ALA A 34 -8.98 -5.95 10.54
CA ALA A 34 -10.08 -5.61 11.45
C ALA A 34 -10.67 -6.86 12.13
N GLU A 35 -10.91 -7.95 11.39
CA GLU A 35 -11.41 -9.21 11.96
C GLU A 35 -10.42 -9.86 12.93
N VAL A 36 -9.12 -9.87 12.57
CA VAL A 36 -8.05 -10.30 13.49
C VAL A 36 -8.04 -9.43 14.74
N GLY A 37 -8.20 -8.11 14.60
CA GLY A 37 -8.29 -7.17 15.71
C GLY A 37 -9.43 -7.49 16.67
N LYS A 38 -10.65 -7.76 16.14
CA LYS A 38 -11.82 -8.15 16.95
C LYS A 38 -11.56 -9.43 17.74
N LEU A 39 -10.95 -10.44 17.11
CA LEU A 39 -10.62 -11.70 17.79
C LEU A 39 -9.66 -11.46 18.97
N MET A 40 -8.69 -10.56 18.79
CA MET A 40 -7.69 -10.22 19.82
C MET A 40 -8.26 -9.40 21.01
N GLU A 41 -9.47 -8.85 20.88
CA GLU A 41 -10.16 -8.23 22.02
C GLU A 41 -10.84 -9.26 22.93
N ILE A 42 -11.11 -10.46 22.39
CA ILE A 42 -11.80 -11.54 23.10
C ILE A 42 -10.80 -12.52 23.70
N VAL A 43 -9.75 -12.88 22.96
CA VAL A 43 -8.74 -13.84 23.39
C VAL A 43 -7.33 -13.24 23.39
N PRO A 44 -6.41 -13.74 24.24
CA PRO A 44 -5.03 -13.28 24.23
C PRO A 44 -4.38 -13.40 22.85
N ILE A 45 -3.46 -12.48 22.56
CA ILE A 45 -2.77 -12.38 21.26
C ILE A 45 -2.09 -13.69 20.85
N SER A 46 -1.49 -14.41 21.80
CA SER A 46 -0.86 -15.72 21.57
C SER A 46 -1.85 -16.74 21.03
N ASP A 47 -3.04 -16.77 21.62
CA ASP A 47 -4.06 -17.78 21.37
C ASP A 47 -4.78 -17.48 20.07
N ALA A 48 -5.08 -16.20 19.81
CA ALA A 48 -5.58 -15.74 18.51
C ALA A 48 -4.63 -16.12 17.37
N LYS A 49 -3.33 -15.86 17.52
CA LYS A 49 -2.33 -16.21 16.50
C LYS A 49 -2.22 -17.72 16.29
N ALA A 50 -2.22 -18.50 17.37
CA ALA A 50 -2.19 -19.97 17.29
C ALA A 50 -3.43 -20.51 16.58
N PHE A 51 -4.62 -19.99 16.91
CA PHE A 51 -5.89 -20.34 16.29
C PHE A 51 -5.91 -20.02 14.79
N LEU A 52 -5.56 -18.79 14.42
CA LEU A 52 -5.56 -18.34 13.02
C LEU A 52 -4.56 -19.12 12.16
N LYS A 53 -3.39 -19.46 12.72
CA LYS A 53 -2.43 -20.33 12.06
C LYS A 53 -2.99 -21.75 11.86
N ALA A 54 -3.58 -22.33 12.91
CA ALA A 54 -4.04 -23.73 12.89
C ALA A 54 -5.34 -23.95 12.11
N ARG A 55 -6.25 -22.96 12.09
CA ARG A 55 -7.61 -23.12 11.54
C ARG A 55 -7.86 -22.30 10.28
N CYS A 56 -7.20 -21.16 10.13
CA CYS A 56 -7.37 -20.28 8.98
C CYS A 56 -6.23 -20.39 7.97
N ASN A 57 -5.24 -21.26 8.22
CA ASN A 57 -4.07 -21.46 7.37
C ASN A 57 -3.30 -20.16 7.05
N LEU A 58 -3.32 -19.21 7.98
CA LEU A 58 -2.63 -17.93 7.81
C LEU A 58 -1.16 -18.08 8.22
N PRO A 59 -0.19 -17.74 7.34
CA PRO A 59 1.22 -17.85 7.67
C PRO A 59 1.61 -16.80 8.72
N THR A 60 2.63 -17.13 9.53
CA THR A 60 3.08 -16.27 10.63
C THR A 60 3.50 -14.87 10.18
N THR A 61 4.04 -14.76 8.97
CA THR A 61 4.44 -13.51 8.32
C THR A 61 3.24 -12.59 8.11
N GLU A 62 2.18 -13.09 7.47
CA GLU A 62 0.94 -12.33 7.22
C GLU A 62 0.21 -12.00 8.53
N LEU A 63 0.16 -12.94 9.47
CA LEU A 63 -0.47 -12.70 10.78
C LEU A 63 0.17 -11.53 11.52
N SER A 64 1.49 -11.43 11.50
CA SER A 64 2.19 -10.32 12.16
C SER A 64 1.84 -8.98 11.52
N THR A 65 1.68 -8.95 10.20
CA THR A 65 1.24 -7.79 9.44
C THR A 65 -0.20 -7.39 9.79
N TYR A 66 -1.17 -8.33 9.79
CA TYR A 66 -2.56 -8.04 10.13
C TYR A 66 -2.71 -7.53 11.58
N VAL A 67 -1.95 -8.11 12.53
CA VAL A 67 -1.91 -7.61 13.91
C VAL A 67 -1.34 -6.18 13.98
N GLY A 68 -0.30 -5.89 13.19
CA GLY A 68 0.25 -4.54 13.07
C GLY A 68 -0.80 -3.55 12.55
N PHE A 69 -1.50 -3.90 11.47
CA PHE A 69 -2.58 -3.10 10.91
C PHE A 69 -3.75 -2.93 11.89
N ALA A 70 -4.17 -3.99 12.59
CA ALA A 70 -5.25 -3.90 13.58
C ALA A 70 -4.93 -2.88 14.68
N LYS A 71 -3.70 -2.90 15.19
CA LYS A 71 -3.22 -1.93 16.18
C LYS A 71 -3.16 -0.51 15.60
N ALA A 72 -2.65 -0.37 14.38
CA ALA A 72 -2.55 0.93 13.71
C ALA A 72 -3.94 1.52 13.43
N LEU A 73 -4.90 0.73 12.97
CA LEU A 73 -6.29 1.17 12.72
C LEU A 73 -6.96 1.66 14.01
N LYS A 74 -6.77 0.94 15.12
CA LYS A 74 -7.30 1.37 16.43
C LYS A 74 -6.66 2.67 16.91
N GLY A 75 -5.34 2.81 16.72
CA GLY A 75 -4.60 4.03 17.06
C GLY A 75 -4.93 5.23 16.16
N SER A 76 -5.09 5.01 14.85
CA SER A 76 -5.39 6.07 13.87
C SER A 76 -6.85 6.53 13.96
N MET A 77 -7.81 5.64 14.23
CA MET A 77 -9.18 6.05 14.55
C MET A 77 -9.23 6.84 15.84
N GLY A 78 -8.47 6.43 16.87
CA GLY A 78 -8.33 7.19 18.11
C GLY A 78 -7.77 8.58 17.86
N LEU A 79 -6.70 8.69 17.07
CA LEU A 79 -6.10 9.98 16.71
C LEU A 79 -7.03 10.82 15.81
N ALA A 80 -7.67 10.23 14.80
CA ALA A 80 -8.59 10.94 13.92
C ALA A 80 -9.84 11.43 14.67
N LEU A 81 -10.39 10.62 15.58
CA LEU A 81 -11.50 11.02 16.44
C LEU A 81 -11.07 12.08 17.45
N MET A 82 -9.89 11.95 18.05
CA MET A 82 -9.34 12.97 18.95
C MET A 82 -9.07 14.29 18.22
N SER A 83 -8.58 14.26 16.98
CA SER A 83 -8.36 15.43 16.14
C SER A 83 -9.68 16.05 15.66
N ALA A 84 -10.68 15.22 15.30
CA ALA A 84 -12.01 15.69 14.93
C ALA A 84 -12.77 16.30 16.13
N LEU A 85 -12.65 15.69 17.32
CA LEU A 85 -13.22 16.21 18.56
C LEU A 85 -12.53 17.49 19.06
N LYS A 86 -11.22 17.63 18.80
CA LYS A 86 -10.49 18.87 19.12
C LYS A 86 -10.87 20.06 18.24
N GLY A 87 -11.68 19.86 17.21
CA GLY A 87 -11.98 20.91 16.26
C GLY A 87 -10.79 21.17 15.35
N TRP A 88 -11.09 21.23 14.07
CA TRP A 88 -10.33 21.80 12.97
C TRP A 88 -9.59 23.14 13.24
N GLU A 89 -8.62 23.16 14.15
CA GLU A 89 -7.62 24.23 14.25
C GLU A 89 -6.32 23.74 13.60
N THR A 90 -6.41 23.40 12.32
CA THR A 90 -5.23 23.30 11.46
C THR A 90 -5.53 24.16 10.24
N ASP A 91 -5.01 25.37 10.28
CA ASP A 91 -4.81 26.20 9.11
C ASP A 91 -4.06 25.35 8.07
N TRP A 92 -4.76 24.89 7.03
CA TRP A 92 -4.20 24.06 5.95
C TRP A 92 -3.46 24.90 4.89
N GLU A 93 -3.55 26.22 4.96
CA GLU A 93 -2.94 27.19 4.05
C GLU A 93 -1.39 27.14 3.96
N PRO A 94 -0.60 26.98 5.04
CA PRO A 94 0.85 26.95 4.95
C PRO A 94 1.40 25.62 4.43
N MET A 95 0.58 24.55 4.36
CA MET A 95 1.01 23.26 3.80
C MET A 95 0.97 23.23 2.26
N PHE A 96 0.13 24.06 1.62
CA PHE A 96 0.01 24.13 0.16
C PHE A 96 0.69 25.37 -0.46
N ARG A 97 1.16 26.32 0.36
CA ARG A 97 1.89 27.50 -0.14
C ARG A 97 3.39 27.25 -0.13
N ASN A 98 3.93 26.90 -1.29
CA ASN A 98 5.37 26.79 -1.55
C ASN A 98 6.09 28.14 -1.33
N PRO A 99 7.02 28.28 -0.36
CA PRO A 99 7.85 29.46 -0.23
C PRO A 99 9.25 29.16 -0.76
N HIS A 100 9.43 29.19 -2.07
CA HIS A 100 10.78 29.34 -2.64
C HIS A 100 11.13 30.83 -2.71
N ALA A 101 11.68 31.35 -1.62
CA ALA A 101 12.59 32.49 -1.68
C ALA A 101 13.54 32.47 -0.48
N GLY A 102 14.80 32.13 -0.72
CA GLY A 102 15.92 32.53 0.15
C GLY A 102 16.54 31.44 1.02
N SER A 103 17.57 30.81 0.47
CA SER A 103 18.86 30.46 1.09
C SER A 103 18.96 29.88 2.52
N ALA A 104 19.61 28.71 2.53
CA ALA A 104 20.61 28.23 3.50
C ALA A 104 20.18 27.44 4.75
N HIS A 105 20.55 26.15 4.69
CA HIS A 105 21.04 25.30 5.79
C HIS A 105 20.02 24.87 6.87
N SER A 106 19.39 23.71 6.69
CA SER A 106 19.36 22.69 7.74
C SER A 106 18.94 21.33 7.18
N ALA A 107 19.75 20.31 7.48
CA ALA A 107 19.55 18.94 7.05
C ALA A 107 18.33 18.33 7.73
N VAL A 108 17.22 18.23 7.00
CA VAL A 108 16.12 17.33 7.36
C VAL A 108 16.43 15.99 6.72
N LEU A 109 16.71 14.98 7.56
CA LEU A 109 16.65 13.57 7.18
C LEU A 109 15.27 13.30 6.58
N ARG A 110 15.17 13.35 5.25
CA ARG A 110 14.07 12.74 4.53
C ARG A 110 14.16 11.26 4.87
N ILE A 111 13.19 10.76 5.63
CA ILE A 111 12.80 9.38 5.49
C ILE A 111 12.37 9.28 4.03
N SER A 112 13.27 8.76 3.19
CA SER A 112 12.90 8.20 1.90
C SER A 112 11.95 7.06 2.18
N LEU A 113 10.66 7.38 2.34
CA LEU A 113 9.68 6.59 1.66
C LEU A 113 9.95 6.87 0.19
N SER A 114 10.76 6.00 -0.41
CA SER A 114 10.68 5.80 -1.83
C SER A 114 9.20 5.58 -2.13
N SER A 115 8.55 6.60 -2.69
CA SER A 115 7.65 6.33 -3.80
C SER A 115 8.38 5.29 -4.65
N PRO A 116 7.74 4.22 -5.13
CA PRO A 116 8.26 3.59 -6.33
C PRO A 116 8.10 4.64 -7.42
N SER A 117 9.02 5.61 -7.45
CA SER A 117 9.36 6.31 -8.67
C SER A 117 9.56 5.22 -9.69
N LEU A 118 8.80 5.32 -10.78
CA LEU A 118 9.15 4.72 -12.04
C LEU A 118 10.67 4.82 -12.19
N SER A 119 11.38 3.73 -11.91
CA SER A 119 12.77 3.59 -12.32
C SER A 119 12.71 3.60 -13.83
N SER A 120 13.05 4.75 -14.38
CA SER A 120 13.63 4.90 -15.70
C SER A 120 14.99 4.17 -15.71
N ASP A 121 14.96 2.85 -15.55
CA ASP A 121 16.05 1.89 -15.75
C ASP A 121 15.41 0.49 -15.75
N PHE A 122 14.40 0.32 -16.60
CA PHE A 122 14.16 -0.99 -17.19
C PHE A 122 14.98 -1.00 -18.48
N GLU A 123 16.27 -1.33 -18.37
CA GLU A 123 17.00 -1.87 -19.52
C GLU A 123 16.30 -3.16 -19.91
N PHE A 124 15.34 -3.03 -20.82
CA PHE A 124 14.66 -4.11 -21.48
C PHE A 124 15.64 -4.76 -22.46
N SER A 125 16.67 -5.44 -21.93
CA SER A 125 17.50 -6.38 -22.68
C SER A 125 16.80 -7.74 -22.65
N GLY A 126 15.68 -7.79 -23.36
CA GLY A 126 14.93 -9.01 -23.62
C GLY A 126 14.64 -9.03 -25.09
N ASP A 127 15.44 -9.79 -25.83
CA ASP A 127 15.18 -10.13 -27.22
C ASP A 127 13.85 -10.92 -27.29
N TRP A 128 12.75 -10.25 -27.62
CA TRP A 128 11.44 -10.91 -27.81
C TRP A 128 11.26 -11.41 -29.25
N ARG A 129 12.35 -11.55 -29.99
CA ARG A 129 12.33 -12.06 -31.36
C ARG A 129 12.96 -13.46 -31.38
N SER A 130 12.09 -14.46 -31.29
CA SER A 130 12.06 -15.68 -32.14
C SER A 130 11.73 -16.92 -31.32
N GLU A 131 10.51 -17.44 -31.47
CA GLU A 131 10.31 -18.85 -31.84
C GLU A 131 9.03 -18.95 -32.69
N PRO A 132 9.10 -19.54 -33.90
CA PRO A 132 7.89 -19.96 -34.61
C PRO A 132 7.33 -21.21 -33.92
N VAL A 133 6.07 -21.12 -33.47
CA VAL A 133 5.29 -22.31 -33.11
C VAL A 133 4.99 -23.07 -34.40
N THR A 134 5.77 -24.11 -34.70
CA THR A 134 5.43 -25.11 -35.70
C THR A 134 4.39 -26.07 -35.15
N ALA A 135 3.31 -26.25 -35.91
CA ALA A 135 2.39 -27.38 -35.85
C ALA A 135 3.02 -28.64 -36.47
#